data_AF-A0A1Y3BPT1-F1
#
_entry.id   AF-A0A1Y3BPT1-F1
#
_cell.length_a   1.000
_cell.length_b   1.000
_cell.length_c   1.000
_cell.angle_alpha   90.00
_cell.angle_beta   90.00
_cell.angle_gamma   90.00
#
_symmetry.space_group_name_H-M   'P 1'
#
loop_
_entity.id
_entity.type
_entity.pdbx_description
1 polymer ?
#
loop_
_entity_poly.entity_id
_entity_poly.type
_entity_poly.pdbx_seq_one_letter_code
_entity_poly.pdbx_strand_id
1 'polypeptide(L)'
;MSADGRSYRYQYEASDGNRYSFIGADACLKPGVRRPFNFVGQFDQDELNKLKKFKEDSRNTTYTIWYGHYPTASIFNRDSFREIINGPYLCGHYHTIHGLVPNMITTQQQGYLEAETGDWKDYRIFRIVAIDHGAAIDRYY
;
A
#
# COMPACT_ATOMS: atom_id res chain seq x y z
N MET A 1 -0.18 6.97 13.04
CA MET A 1 -1.38 7.08 12.18
C MET A 1 -1.81 8.53 12.23
N SER A 2 -1.94 9.22 11.09
CA SER A 2 -2.40 10.61 11.11
C SER A 2 -3.88 10.64 11.53
N ALA A 3 -4.22 11.56 12.43
CA ALA A 3 -5.56 11.68 13.00
C ALA A 3 -6.63 12.17 11.98
N ASP A 4 -6.23 12.45 10.73
CA ASP A 4 -7.09 12.95 9.66
C ASP A 4 -7.47 11.90 8.61
N GLY A 5 -6.95 10.67 8.68
CA GLY A 5 -7.22 9.61 7.69
C GLY A 5 -6.77 10.01 6.28
N ARG A 6 -5.56 10.57 6.16
CA ARG A 6 -4.99 10.96 4.86
C ARG A 6 -3.65 10.28 4.64
N SER A 7 -3.24 10.23 3.38
CA SER A 7 -1.95 9.67 2.99
C SER A 7 -0.80 10.35 3.74
N TYR A 8 0.23 9.59 4.09
CA TYR A 8 1.39 10.10 4.82
C TYR A 8 2.69 9.45 4.36
N ARG A 9 3.80 10.09 4.74
CA ARG A 9 5.15 9.60 4.47
C ARG A 9 5.97 9.60 5.75
N TYR A 10 6.73 8.54 5.94
CA TYR A 10 7.71 8.40 7.02
C TYR A 10 9.05 7.99 6.43
N GLN A 11 10.16 8.50 6.97
CA GLN A 11 11.50 8.11 6.57
C GLN A 11 12.25 7.57 7.79
N TYR A 12 12.98 6.48 7.56
CA TYR A 12 13.82 5.84 8.55
C TYR A 12 15.24 5.73 8.01
N GLU A 13 16.22 6.10 8.82
CA GLU A 13 17.63 5.92 8.54
C GLU A 13 18.14 4.81 9.45
N ALA A 14 18.57 3.72 8.84
CA ALA A 14 19.12 2.57 9.54
C ALA A 14 20.57 2.81 9.94
N SER A 15 21.04 2.07 10.94
CA SER A 15 22.42 2.19 11.46
C SER A 15 23.50 1.80 10.45
N ASP A 16 23.13 1.09 9.38
CA ASP A 16 24.01 0.71 8.27
C ASP A 16 24.13 1.81 7.19
N GLY A 17 23.49 2.97 7.38
CA GLY A 17 23.48 4.09 6.45
C GLY A 17 22.40 4.01 5.37
N ASN A 18 21.59 2.94 5.33
CA ASN A 18 20.46 2.84 4.41
C ASN A 18 19.30 3.73 4.84
N ARG A 19 18.63 4.33 3.84
CA ARG A 19 17.44 5.17 4.06
C ARG A 19 16.22 4.51 3.46
N TYR A 20 15.15 4.43 4.22
CA TYR A 20 13.89 3.81 3.83
C TYR A 20 12.77 4.84 3.86
N SER A 21 11.95 4.89 2.82
CA SER A 21 10.71 5.64 2.78
C SER A 21 9.53 4.69 2.92
N PHE A 22 8.56 5.09 3.73
CA PHE A 22 7.29 4.42 3.94
C PHE A 22 6.18 5.37 3.53
N ILE A 23 5.41 5.02 2.50
CA ILE A 23 4.30 5.83 1.99
C ILE A 23 2.98 5.10 2.24
N GLY A 24 2.19 5.62 3.17
CA GLY A 24 0.83 5.18 3.42
C GLY A 24 -0.12 5.91 2.48
N ALA A 25 -0.82 5.19 1.61
CA ALA A 25 -1.79 5.73 0.65
C ALA A 25 -3.21 5.44 1.13
N ASP A 26 -3.96 6.50 1.42
CA ASP A 26 -5.33 6.40 1.92
C ASP A 26 -6.35 6.69 0.79
N ALA A 27 -6.96 5.62 0.28
CA ALA A 27 -8.02 5.71 -0.73
C ALA A 27 -9.42 5.69 -0.12
N CYS A 28 -9.56 5.88 1.20
CA CYS A 28 -10.87 5.90 1.86
C CYS A 28 -11.67 7.12 1.41
N LEU A 29 -12.90 6.87 0.95
CA LEU A 29 -13.85 7.93 0.66
C LEU A 29 -14.19 8.71 1.93
N LYS A 30 -14.24 10.04 1.81
CA LYS A 30 -14.69 10.93 2.91
C LYS A 30 -16.07 10.47 3.41
N PRO A 31 -16.30 10.39 4.73
CA PRO A 31 -17.57 9.95 5.28
C PRO A 31 -18.72 10.83 4.77
N GLY A 32 -19.80 10.21 4.25
CA GLY A 32 -21.00 10.90 3.79
C GLY A 32 -22.26 10.04 3.96
N VAL A 33 -23.43 10.69 3.93
CA VAL A 33 -24.75 10.14 4.32
C VAL A 33 -25.20 8.92 3.47
N ARG A 34 -24.51 8.62 2.36
CA ARG A 34 -24.83 7.54 1.42
C ARG A 34 -23.76 6.43 1.42
N ARG A 35 -23.44 5.84 2.56
CA ARG A 35 -22.61 4.63 2.60
C ARG A 35 -23.49 3.38 2.39
N PRO A 36 -23.36 2.69 1.25
CA PRO A 36 -23.65 1.27 1.28
C PRO A 36 -22.39 0.39 1.21
N PHE A 37 -21.23 0.81 0.70
CA PHE A 37 -20.16 -0.18 0.43
C PHE A 37 -18.73 0.35 0.66
N ASN A 38 -18.06 -0.11 1.73
CA ASN A 38 -16.60 0.05 1.97
C ASN A 38 -15.74 -0.73 0.95
N PHE A 39 -16.30 -1.18 -0.17
CA PHE A 39 -15.70 -2.19 -1.04
C PHE A 39 -14.77 -1.60 -2.11
N VAL A 40 -14.84 -0.28 -2.31
CA VAL A 40 -14.10 0.41 -3.37
C VAL A 40 -13.45 1.68 -2.81
N GLY A 41 -12.15 1.83 -3.05
CA GLY A 41 -11.38 3.04 -2.74
C GLY A 41 -11.35 4.02 -3.90
N GLN A 42 -11.03 5.28 -3.62
CA GLN A 42 -10.80 6.30 -4.63
C GLN A 42 -9.85 7.38 -4.09
N PHE A 43 -8.96 7.86 -4.95
CA PHE A 43 -8.19 9.07 -4.66
C PHE A 43 -8.81 10.28 -5.35
N ASP A 44 -8.90 11.42 -4.66
CA ASP A 44 -9.09 12.70 -5.33
C ASP A 44 -7.76 13.20 -5.91
N GLN A 45 -7.82 14.24 -6.75
CA GLN A 45 -6.64 14.76 -7.44
C GLN A 45 -5.60 15.32 -6.46
N ASP A 46 -6.05 15.88 -5.33
CA ASP A 46 -5.18 16.44 -4.31
C ASP A 46 -4.38 15.34 -3.61
N GLU A 47 -5.02 14.22 -3.25
CA GLU A 47 -4.33 13.06 -2.69
C GLU A 47 -3.37 12.42 -3.72
N LEU A 48 -3.75 12.30 -5.00
CA LEU A 48 -2.82 11.83 -6.05
C LEU A 48 -1.60 12.75 -6.18
N ASN A 49 -1.79 14.06 -6.17
CA ASN A 49 -0.70 15.03 -6.26
C ASN A 49 0.21 14.96 -5.01
N LYS A 50 -0.38 14.75 -3.83
CA LYS A 50 0.35 14.55 -2.58
C LYS A 50 1.19 13.26 -2.61
N LEU A 51 0.63 12.16 -3.12
CA LEU A 51 1.35 10.89 -3.29
C LEU A 51 2.49 11.01 -4.31
N LYS A 52 2.28 11.74 -5.41
CA LYS A 52 3.35 12.09 -6.36
C LYS A 52 4.46 12.85 -5.64
N LYS A 53 4.13 13.86 -4.84
CA LYS A 53 5.13 14.59 -4.04
C LYS A 53 5.89 13.67 -3.08
N PHE A 54 5.20 12.75 -2.40
CA PHE A 54 5.86 11.80 -1.50
C PHE A 54 6.84 10.85 -2.22
N LYS A 55 6.50 10.39 -3.43
CA LYS A 55 7.41 9.64 -4.31
C LYS A 55 8.66 10.47 -4.61
N GLU A 56 8.48 11.72 -5.03
CA GLU A 56 9.55 12.63 -5.39
C GLU A 56 10.49 12.92 -4.22
N ASP A 57 9.92 13.20 -3.04
CA ASP A 57 10.67 13.45 -1.81
C ASP A 57 11.40 12.19 -1.29
N SER A 58 11.10 11.02 -1.85
CA SER A 58 11.70 9.72 -1.50
C SER A 58 12.78 9.25 -2.47
N ARG A 59 13.11 10.03 -3.52
CA ARG A 59 14.10 9.66 -4.55
C ARG A 59 15.49 9.31 -4.00
N ASN A 60 15.87 9.90 -2.86
CA ASN A 60 17.17 9.67 -2.22
C ASN A 60 17.11 8.59 -1.11
N THR A 61 16.11 7.71 -1.15
CA THR A 61 16.01 6.55 -0.26
C THR A 61 16.44 5.29 -0.99
N THR A 62 17.08 4.38 -0.27
CA THR A 62 17.46 3.05 -0.78
C THR A 62 16.21 2.29 -1.23
N TYR A 63 15.13 2.35 -0.45
CA TYR A 63 13.85 1.73 -0.78
C TYR A 63 12.66 2.61 -0.43
N THR A 64 11.63 2.58 -1.27
CA THR A 64 10.32 3.16 -0.98
C THR A 64 9.27 2.05 -0.91
N ILE A 65 8.72 1.83 0.28
CA ILE A 65 7.69 0.84 0.57
C ILE A 65 6.34 1.55 0.61
N TRP A 66 5.40 1.08 -0.18
CA TRP A 66 4.05 1.60 -0.26
C TRP A 66 3.10 0.69 0.50
N TYR A 67 2.07 1.25 1.14
CA TYR A 67 1.02 0.44 1.74
C TYR A 67 -0.30 1.20 1.83
N GLY A 68 -1.40 0.47 1.89
CA GLY A 68 -2.74 1.04 1.99
C GLY A 68 -3.80 0.01 2.32
N HIS A 69 -5.04 0.44 2.48
CA HIS A 69 -6.13 -0.48 2.79
C HIS A 69 -6.57 -1.30 1.58
N TYR A 70 -6.72 -0.66 0.41
CA TYR A 70 -7.35 -1.24 -0.77
C TYR A 70 -6.31 -1.82 -1.76
N PRO A 71 -6.50 -3.03 -2.30
CA PRO A 71 -5.79 -3.50 -3.47
C PRO A 71 -6.08 -2.55 -4.62
N THR A 72 -5.12 -2.37 -5.53
CA THR A 72 -5.31 -1.43 -6.64
C THR A 72 -6.48 -1.85 -7.54
N ALA A 73 -6.78 -3.15 -7.59
CA ALA A 73 -7.93 -3.70 -8.31
C ALA A 73 -9.30 -3.25 -7.71
N SER A 74 -9.33 -2.81 -6.46
CA SER A 74 -10.51 -2.31 -5.75
C SER A 74 -10.58 -0.79 -5.72
N ILE A 75 -9.71 -0.11 -6.48
CA ILE A 75 -9.70 1.36 -6.56
C ILE A 75 -10.37 1.78 -7.87
N PHE A 76 -11.27 2.77 -7.80
CA PHE A 76 -12.01 3.26 -8.97
C PHE A 76 -11.06 3.85 -10.01
N ASN A 77 -10.22 4.80 -9.60
CA ASN A 77 -9.19 5.45 -10.44
C ASN A 77 -7.82 4.79 -10.26
N ARG A 78 -7.78 3.45 -10.38
CA ARG A 78 -6.58 2.65 -10.12
C ARG A 78 -5.38 3.03 -10.97
N ASP A 79 -5.58 3.34 -12.25
CA ASP A 79 -4.46 3.52 -13.18
C ASP A 79 -3.59 4.72 -12.78
N SER A 80 -4.23 5.83 -12.38
CA SER A 80 -3.53 7.01 -11.87
C SER A 80 -2.71 6.71 -10.61
N PHE A 81 -3.15 5.78 -9.77
CA PHE A 81 -2.39 5.37 -8.58
C PHE A 81 -1.28 4.39 -8.93
N ARG A 82 -1.55 3.41 -9.81
CA ARG A 82 -0.58 2.42 -10.29
C ARG A 82 0.63 3.05 -10.97
N GLU A 83 0.45 4.16 -11.69
CA GLU A 83 1.53 4.94 -12.30
C GLU A 83 2.44 5.66 -11.28
N ILE A 84 1.93 5.93 -10.08
CA ILE A 84 2.68 6.64 -9.04
C ILE A 84 3.62 5.67 -8.31
N ILE A 85 3.14 4.45 -8.01
CA ILE A 85 3.89 3.46 -7.24
C ILE A 85 5.21 3.10 -7.93
N ASN A 86 6.30 3.11 -7.16
CA ASN A 86 7.66 2.83 -7.64
C ASN A 86 8.42 1.83 -6.74
N GLY A 87 7.69 1.04 -5.96
CA GLY A 87 8.24 0.04 -5.05
C GLY A 87 7.14 -0.95 -4.62
N PRO A 88 7.44 -1.91 -3.74
CA PRO A 88 6.45 -2.88 -3.31
C PRO A 88 5.26 -2.18 -2.64
N TYR A 89 4.05 -2.63 -2.98
CA TYR A 89 2.79 -2.16 -2.44
C TYR A 89 2.15 -3.24 -1.58
N LEU A 90 1.98 -2.96 -0.29
CA LEU A 90 1.34 -3.86 0.67
C LEU A 90 -0.09 -3.39 0.95
N CYS A 91 -1.08 -4.21 0.66
CA CYS A 91 -2.49 -3.87 0.82
C CYS A 91 -3.28 -4.88 1.66
N GLY A 92 -4.54 -4.57 1.96
CA GLY A 92 -5.51 -5.45 2.64
C GLY A 92 -6.83 -5.48 1.87
N HIS A 93 -7.99 -5.60 2.54
CA HIS A 93 -9.36 -5.44 2.04
C HIS A 93 -10.17 -6.70 1.68
N TYR A 94 -9.73 -7.60 0.79
CA TYR A 94 -10.59 -8.74 0.41
C TYR A 94 -10.61 -9.86 1.45
N HIS A 95 -9.73 -9.81 2.45
CA HIS A 95 -9.62 -10.83 3.51
C HIS A 95 -9.54 -12.23 2.87
N THR A 96 -8.58 -12.43 1.95
CA THR A 96 -8.39 -13.70 1.22
C THR A 96 -9.66 -14.19 0.49
N ILE A 97 -10.57 -13.28 0.09
CA ILE A 97 -11.91 -13.65 -0.41
C ILE A 97 -12.56 -14.63 0.58
N HIS A 98 -12.66 -14.25 1.86
CA HIS A 98 -13.15 -15.14 2.93
C HIS A 98 -12.36 -16.47 3.04
N GLY A 99 -11.03 -16.47 2.82
CA GLY A 99 -10.20 -17.67 2.93
C GLY A 99 -10.07 -18.53 1.67
N LEU A 100 -10.65 -18.13 0.54
CA LEU A 100 -10.61 -18.91 -0.71
C LEU A 100 -9.31 -18.72 -1.50
N VAL A 101 -8.60 -17.60 -1.32
CA VAL A 101 -7.32 -17.32 -2.00
C VAL A 101 -6.25 -16.97 -0.96
N PRO A 102 -5.38 -17.90 -0.56
CA PRO A 102 -4.43 -17.70 0.54
C PRO A 102 -3.28 -16.76 0.19
N ASN A 103 -2.98 -16.58 -1.10
CA ASN A 103 -1.91 -15.74 -1.61
C ASN A 103 -2.43 -14.83 -2.71
N MET A 104 -2.44 -13.53 -2.46
CA MET A 104 -2.76 -12.51 -3.46
C MET A 104 -1.56 -11.60 -3.65
N ILE A 105 -0.49 -12.20 -4.17
CA ILE A 105 0.72 -11.52 -4.57
C ILE A 105 0.73 -11.49 -6.10
N THR A 106 0.82 -10.29 -6.67
CA THR A 106 0.84 -10.09 -8.11
C THR A 106 1.89 -9.06 -8.48
N THR A 107 2.56 -9.26 -9.60
CA THR A 107 3.37 -8.20 -10.22
C THR A 107 2.46 -7.39 -11.13
N GLN A 108 2.38 -6.09 -10.91
CA GLN A 108 1.58 -5.20 -11.75
C GLN A 108 2.28 -4.95 -13.09
N GLN A 109 1.52 -4.49 -14.10
CA GLN A 109 2.09 -4.17 -15.42
C GLN A 109 3.20 -3.11 -15.35
N GLN A 110 3.14 -2.23 -14.36
CA GLN A 110 4.17 -1.22 -14.06
C GLN A 110 5.44 -1.82 -13.43
N GLY A 111 5.49 -3.13 -13.18
CA GLY A 111 6.67 -3.88 -12.75
C GLY A 111 6.87 -4.02 -11.24
N TYR A 112 6.02 -3.40 -10.41
CA TYR A 112 6.12 -3.51 -8.95
C TYR A 112 5.31 -4.69 -8.39
N LEU A 113 5.73 -5.17 -7.23
CA LEU A 113 5.02 -6.20 -6.46
C LEU A 113 3.85 -5.56 -5.70
N GLU A 114 2.64 -6.08 -5.90
CA GLU A 114 1.49 -5.83 -5.05
C GLU A 114 1.19 -7.09 -4.25
N ALA A 115 1.21 -6.97 -2.92
CA ALA A 115 0.92 -8.06 -2.00
C ALA A 115 -0.26 -7.69 -1.13
N GLU A 116 -1.40 -8.34 -1.36
CA GLU A 116 -2.52 -8.25 -0.44
C GLU A 116 -2.27 -9.19 0.74
N THR A 117 -1.97 -8.57 1.86
CA THR A 117 -1.74 -9.24 3.14
C THR A 117 -3.10 -9.51 3.79
N GLY A 118 -3.46 -10.78 3.93
CA GLY A 118 -4.72 -11.22 4.53
C GLY A 118 -4.95 -10.72 5.96
N ASP A 119 -6.17 -10.93 6.45
CA ASP A 119 -6.79 -10.24 7.59
C ASP A 119 -5.92 -10.08 8.86
N TRP A 120 -5.71 -8.83 9.29
CA TRP A 120 -5.04 -8.47 10.54
C TRP A 120 -5.99 -8.54 11.75
N LYS A 121 -7.30 -8.58 11.53
CA LYS A 121 -8.34 -8.38 12.54
C LYS A 121 -8.83 -9.68 13.18
N ASP A 122 -9.20 -10.68 12.39
CA ASP A 122 -9.95 -11.82 12.94
C ASP A 122 -9.06 -12.94 13.52
N TYR A 123 -7.83 -13.14 13.02
CA TYR A 123 -6.98 -14.27 13.42
C TYR A 123 -5.61 -13.91 14.03
N ARG A 124 -5.34 -12.62 14.30
CA ARG A 124 -4.05 -12.14 14.84
C ARG A 124 -2.83 -12.62 14.03
N ILE A 125 -2.98 -12.75 12.71
CA ILE A 125 -1.91 -13.17 11.82
C ILE A 125 -1.00 -11.96 11.60
N PHE A 126 0.31 -12.15 11.80
CA PHE A 126 1.34 -11.20 11.40
C PHE A 126 2.12 -11.80 10.22
N ARG A 127 2.56 -10.93 9.30
CA ARG A 127 3.42 -11.34 8.18
C ARG A 127 4.74 -10.59 8.26
N ILE A 128 5.81 -11.29 7.91
CA ILE A 128 7.15 -10.75 7.86
C ILE A 128 7.51 -10.61 6.38
N VAL A 129 7.62 -9.36 5.91
CA VAL A 129 8.12 -9.09 4.57
C VAL A 129 9.64 -8.89 4.67
N ALA A 130 10.39 -9.72 3.96
CA ALA A 130 11.82 -9.53 3.77
C ALA A 130 12.05 -8.82 2.43
N ILE A 131 12.82 -7.74 2.41
CA ILE A 131 13.19 -7.03 1.18
C ILE A 131 14.69 -7.23 0.98
N ASP A 132 15.04 -7.86 -0.14
CA ASP A 132 16.42 -8.13 -0.54
C ASP A 132 16.69 -7.45 -1.88
N HIS A 133 17.61 -6.47 -1.92
CA HIS A 133 18.01 -5.77 -3.15
C HIS A 133 16.85 -5.21 -4.02
N GLY A 134 15.70 -4.89 -3.41
CA GLY A 134 14.50 -4.38 -4.10
C GLY A 134 13.46 -5.42 -4.47
N ALA A 135 13.75 -6.70 -4.24
CA ALA A 135 12.79 -7.79 -4.34
C ALA A 135 12.22 -8.12 -2.95
N ALA A 136 10.91 -7.99 -2.79
CA ALA A 136 10.22 -8.46 -1.59
C ALA A 136 9.95 -9.96 -1.69
N ILE A 137 10.34 -10.71 -0.67
CA ILE A 137 10.09 -12.15 -0.51
C ILE A 137 9.21 -12.30 0.72
N ASP A 138 7.96 -12.75 0.54
CA ASP A 138 7.09 -13.20 1.63
C ASP A 138 7.35 -14.70 1.86
N ARG A 139 7.82 -15.07 3.05
CA ARG A 139 7.94 -16.48 3.48
C ARG A 139 7.15 -16.66 4.76
N TYR A 140 6.21 -17.61 4.75
CA TYR A 140 5.46 -18.00 5.94
C TYR A 140 6.31 -18.91 6.85
N TYR A 141 6.11 -18.77 8.16
CA TYR A 141 6.32 -19.81 9.17
C TYR A 141 4.95 -20.30 9.64
#